data_AF-A0A2C9JTX0-F1
#
_entry.id   AF-A0A2C9JTX0-F1
#
_cell.length_a   1.000
_cell.length_b   1.000
_cell.length_c   1.000
_cell.angle_alpha   90.00
_cell.angle_beta   90.00
_cell.angle_gamma   90.00
#
_symmetry.space_group_name_H-M   'P 1'
#
loop_
_entity.id
_entity.type
_entity.pdbx_description
1 polymer ?
#
loop_
_entity_poly.entity_id
_entity_poly.type
_entity_poly.pdbx_seq_one_letter_code
_entity_poly.pdbx_strand_id
1 'polypeptide(L)'
;MSNLRPQMCIKDWHEMLLEVKVPNEVLYHRQMDFVDMVRKGIKKGIVEVADLVVITKSDGDLLPAARRIQTEYSSALRLMRSRSKAWRPKVTKVSALERTGISELWEMMQDFRESTLLCGELLSRRERQLKLWLWNHIRDHIMGRFERQPKVKSMLPVLEDLVVKGHVTPGLAADYMLQQVDLVDDL
;
A
#
# COMPACT_ATOMS: atom_id res chain seq x y z
N MET A 1 34.07 -23.49 -2.45
CA MET A 1 34.55 -22.49 -1.49
C MET A 1 33.45 -21.46 -1.30
N SER A 2 32.97 -21.32 -0.06
CA SER A 2 32.08 -20.29 0.52
C SER A 2 30.82 -19.85 -0.25
N ASN A 3 29.72 -20.60 -0.06
CA ASN A 3 28.35 -20.06 -0.13
C ASN A 3 28.10 -19.19 1.10
N LEU A 4 28.32 -17.88 0.98
CA LEU A 4 27.94 -16.90 2.00
C LEU A 4 26.42 -16.72 1.93
N ARG A 5 25.68 -17.45 2.77
CA ARG A 5 24.30 -17.05 3.12
C ARG A 5 24.42 -15.78 3.97
N PRO A 6 23.82 -14.64 3.57
CA PRO A 6 23.85 -13.46 4.41
C PRO A 6 23.06 -13.75 5.68
N GLN A 7 23.71 -13.66 6.84
CA GLN A 7 23.01 -13.61 8.13
C GLN A 7 22.35 -12.23 8.26
N MET A 8 21.16 -12.06 7.68
CA MET A 8 20.40 -10.81 7.76
C MET A 8 19.76 -10.64 9.15
N CYS A 9 20.13 -9.56 9.83
CA CYS A 9 19.56 -9.08 11.08
C CYS A 9 18.27 -8.26 10.80
N ILE A 10 17.37 -8.13 11.78
CA ILE A 10 16.14 -7.31 11.66
C ILE A 10 16.41 -5.82 11.34
N LYS A 11 17.63 -5.32 11.61
CA LYS A 11 18.03 -3.98 11.11
C LYS A 11 18.16 -3.96 9.58
N ASP A 12 18.65 -5.05 8.99
CA ASP A 12 18.73 -5.27 7.55
C ASP A 12 17.34 -5.48 6.93
N TRP A 13 16.31 -5.83 7.71
CA TRP A 13 14.91 -5.89 7.25
C TRP A 13 14.34 -4.50 7.03
N HIS A 14 14.63 -3.56 7.93
CA HIS A 14 14.30 -2.17 7.72
C HIS A 14 15.16 -1.61 6.59
N GLU A 15 16.47 -1.85 6.55
CA GLU A 15 17.33 -1.34 5.47
C GLU A 15 17.07 -1.95 4.08
N MET A 16 16.72 -3.22 3.91
CA MET A 16 16.35 -3.77 2.58
C MET A 16 14.94 -3.37 2.12
N LEU A 17 14.04 -3.02 3.05
CA LEU A 17 12.77 -2.37 2.73
C LEU A 17 12.92 -0.83 2.61
N LEU A 18 14.03 -0.24 3.11
CA LEU A 18 14.31 1.21 3.18
C LEU A 18 15.52 1.67 2.34
N GLU A 19 16.20 0.80 1.58
CA GLU A 19 17.38 1.16 0.75
C GLU A 19 17.02 2.01 -0.49
N VAL A 20 15.84 2.61 -0.47
CA VAL A 20 15.50 3.81 -1.23
C VAL A 20 15.17 4.91 -0.22
N LYS A 21 16.17 5.33 0.55
CA LYS A 21 16.06 6.44 1.49
C LYS A 21 16.30 7.75 0.72
N VAL A 22 15.24 8.29 0.11
CA VAL A 22 15.19 9.69 -0.31
C VAL A 22 14.63 10.50 0.86
N PRO A 23 15.27 11.59 1.31
CA PRO A 23 14.84 12.31 2.49
C PRO A 23 13.58 13.12 2.16
N ASN A 24 12.56 12.90 3.00
CA ASN A 24 11.25 13.57 3.01
C ASN A 24 10.25 12.98 2.00
N GLU A 25 9.14 12.47 2.55
CA GLU A 25 7.98 11.86 1.86
C GLU A 25 8.25 10.51 1.17
N VAL A 26 7.90 9.38 1.80
CA VAL A 26 7.96 8.07 1.14
C VAL A 26 6.70 7.24 1.39
N LEU A 27 5.90 7.15 0.33
CA LEU A 27 4.74 6.28 0.18
C LEU A 27 4.97 5.37 -1.03
N TYR A 28 6.04 4.55 -1.03
CA TYR A 28 6.37 3.70 -2.17
C TYR A 28 7.04 2.38 -1.73
N HIS A 29 6.24 1.34 -1.47
CA HIS A 29 6.63 -0.05 -1.79
C HIS A 29 5.42 -0.99 -1.68
N ARG A 30 4.77 -1.31 -2.81
CA ARG A 30 3.88 -2.48 -2.92
C ARG A 30 4.08 -3.18 -4.25
N GLN A 31 5.25 -3.79 -4.41
CA GLN A 31 5.47 -4.79 -5.45
C GLN A 31 4.83 -6.14 -5.07
N MET A 32 4.58 -6.32 -3.77
CA MET A 32 3.78 -7.36 -3.15
C MET A 32 2.83 -6.68 -2.16
N ASP A 33 1.53 -6.89 -2.28
CA ASP A 33 0.57 -6.38 -1.30
C ASP A 33 0.68 -7.22 -0.02
N PHE A 34 1.42 -6.70 0.97
CA PHE A 34 1.68 -7.32 2.26
C PHE A 34 0.67 -6.86 3.32
N VAL A 35 0.19 -7.79 4.13
CA VAL A 35 -0.68 -7.49 5.27
C VAL A 35 -0.04 -8.04 6.54
N ASP A 36 0.37 -7.13 7.43
CA ASP A 36 0.84 -7.46 8.77
C ASP A 36 -0.35 -7.57 9.73
N MET A 37 -0.47 -8.69 10.41
CA MET A 37 -1.60 -9.00 11.29
C MET A 37 -1.14 -9.22 12.73
N VAL A 38 -0.96 -8.12 13.46
CA VAL A 38 -0.48 -8.18 14.86
C VAL A 38 -1.60 -8.18 15.90
N ARG A 39 -2.76 -7.53 15.69
CA ARG A 39 -3.80 -7.48 16.75
C ARG A 39 -5.09 -6.76 16.36
N LYS A 40 -5.02 -5.84 15.40
CA LYS A 40 -6.17 -5.06 14.97
C LYS A 40 -6.81 -5.79 13.79
N GLY A 41 -8.03 -6.30 13.98
CA GLY A 41 -8.77 -7.05 12.97
C GLY A 41 -8.71 -6.40 11.59
N ILE A 42 -8.68 -7.24 10.56
CA ILE A 42 -8.53 -6.76 9.19
C ILE A 42 -9.78 -6.02 8.72
N LYS A 43 -9.59 -4.88 8.04
CA LYS A 43 -10.64 -4.22 7.25
C LYS A 43 -10.98 -5.10 6.05
N LYS A 44 -12.27 -5.43 5.89
CA LYS A 44 -12.84 -6.41 4.95
C LYS A 44 -12.32 -6.35 3.48
N GLY A 45 -11.71 -5.25 3.02
CA GLY A 45 -11.14 -5.12 1.67
C GLY A 45 -9.62 -5.31 1.51
N ILE A 46 -8.83 -5.45 2.59
CA ILE A 46 -7.36 -5.51 2.47
C ILE A 46 -6.86 -6.93 2.12
N VAL A 47 -7.56 -7.96 2.58
CA VAL A 47 -7.21 -9.37 2.29
C VAL A 47 -7.50 -9.75 0.84
N GLU A 48 -8.53 -9.15 0.23
CA GLU A 48 -8.91 -9.37 -1.16
C GLU A 48 -7.83 -8.93 -2.16
N VAL A 49 -6.94 -8.04 -1.71
CA VAL A 49 -5.83 -7.51 -2.49
C VAL A 49 -4.47 -8.04 -2.02
N ALA A 50 -4.38 -9.02 -1.12
CA ALA A 50 -3.09 -9.52 -0.66
C ALA A 50 -2.49 -10.57 -1.62
N ASP A 51 -1.21 -10.43 -1.95
CA ASP A 51 -0.45 -11.49 -2.64
C ASP A 51 0.22 -12.45 -1.62
N LEU A 52 0.48 -11.95 -0.41
CA LEU A 52 0.97 -12.73 0.74
C LEU A 52 0.48 -12.11 2.04
N VAL A 53 -0.04 -12.94 2.95
CA VAL A 53 -0.42 -12.53 4.30
C VAL A 53 0.59 -13.07 5.28
N VAL A 54 1.12 -12.22 6.14
CA VAL A 54 2.11 -12.61 7.14
C VAL A 54 1.61 -12.30 8.54
N ILE A 55 1.52 -13.35 9.34
CA ILE A 55 1.16 -13.26 10.75
C ILE A 55 2.47 -13.14 11.54
N THR A 56 2.74 -11.93 12.02
CA THR A 56 3.94 -11.67 12.82
C THR A 56 3.69 -11.99 14.30
N LYS A 57 4.76 -11.97 15.10
CA LYS A 57 4.74 -12.30 16.55
C LYS A 57 4.19 -13.69 16.85
N SER A 58 4.47 -14.65 15.97
CA SER A 58 4.07 -16.05 16.13
C SER A 58 4.98 -16.78 17.12
N ASP A 59 5.10 -16.28 18.34
CA ASP A 59 5.99 -16.76 19.40
C ASP A 59 5.26 -16.87 20.75
N GLY A 60 5.85 -17.63 21.68
CA GLY A 60 5.32 -17.81 23.04
C GLY A 60 3.82 -18.13 23.11
N ASP A 61 3.10 -17.43 23.99
CA ASP A 61 1.66 -17.61 24.22
C ASP A 61 0.78 -17.22 23.03
N LEU A 62 1.33 -16.47 22.06
CA LEU A 62 0.61 -16.03 20.86
C LEU A 62 0.67 -17.07 19.73
N LEU A 63 1.56 -18.07 19.82
CA LEU A 63 1.71 -19.09 18.78
C LEU A 63 0.42 -19.87 18.47
N PRO A 64 -0.40 -20.31 19.45
CA PRO A 64 -1.67 -20.97 19.18
C PRO A 64 -2.67 -20.06 18.45
N ALA A 65 -2.77 -18.79 18.87
CA ALA A 65 -3.63 -17.80 18.22
C ALA A 65 -3.17 -17.53 16.78
N ALA A 66 -1.85 -17.38 16.56
CA ALA A 66 -1.28 -17.19 15.24
C ALA A 66 -1.55 -18.37 14.29
N ARG A 67 -1.48 -19.62 14.80
CA ARG A 67 -1.86 -20.81 14.02
C ARG A 67 -3.32 -20.81 13.62
N ARG A 68 -4.22 -20.49 14.54
CA ARG A 68 -5.66 -20.38 14.27
C ARG A 68 -5.95 -19.36 13.17
N ILE A 69 -5.36 -18.17 13.31
CA ILE A 69 -5.47 -17.09 12.33
C ILE A 69 -4.94 -17.58 10.96
N GLN A 70 -3.79 -18.25 10.91
CA GLN A 70 -3.26 -18.79 9.65
C GLN A 70 -4.26 -19.72 8.96
N THR A 71 -4.88 -20.63 9.70
CA THR A 71 -5.88 -21.55 9.15
C THR A 71 -7.11 -20.83 8.65
N GLU A 72 -7.64 -19.87 9.41
CA GLU A 72 -8.81 -19.06 9.02
C GLU A 72 -8.54 -18.31 7.71
N TYR A 73 -7.41 -17.61 7.60
CA TYR A 73 -7.05 -16.84 6.41
C TYR A 73 -6.67 -17.70 5.22
N SER A 74 -5.97 -18.83 5.44
CA SER A 74 -5.67 -19.78 4.36
C SER A 74 -6.96 -20.34 3.75
N SER A 75 -7.97 -20.58 4.60
CA SER A 75 -9.28 -21.07 4.16
C SER A 75 -10.05 -19.98 3.40
N ALA A 76 -10.05 -18.74 3.91
CA ALA A 76 -10.68 -17.61 3.24
C ALA A 76 -10.06 -17.31 1.87
N LEU A 77 -8.72 -17.25 1.78
CA LEU A 77 -8.00 -16.98 0.53
C LEU A 77 -8.22 -18.05 -0.53
N ARG A 78 -8.44 -19.32 -0.12
CA ARG A 78 -8.79 -20.41 -1.05
C ARG A 78 -10.14 -20.22 -1.73
N LEU A 79 -11.09 -19.56 -1.07
CA LEU A 79 -12.42 -19.29 -1.61
C LEU A 79 -12.46 -18.05 -2.51
N MET A 80 -11.45 -17.19 -2.42
CA MET A 80 -11.37 -15.98 -3.23
C MET A 80 -10.80 -16.27 -4.62
N ARG A 81 -11.30 -15.52 -5.61
CA ARG A 81 -10.76 -15.58 -6.97
C ARG A 81 -9.36 -14.97 -6.98
N SER A 82 -8.37 -15.73 -7.43
CA SER A 82 -7.02 -15.19 -7.58
C SER A 82 -6.99 -14.05 -8.60
N ARG A 83 -6.31 -12.96 -8.23
CA ARG A 83 -6.04 -11.81 -9.12
C ARG A 83 -4.95 -12.13 -10.15
N SER A 84 -4.11 -13.12 -9.85
CA SER A 84 -3.02 -13.60 -10.70
C SER A 84 -3.38 -14.95 -11.28
N LYS A 85 -3.00 -15.19 -12.54
CA LYS A 85 -3.05 -16.55 -13.11
C LYS A 85 -1.85 -17.38 -12.66
N ALA A 86 -0.73 -16.73 -12.36
CA ALA A 86 0.54 -17.37 -12.01
C ALA A 86 0.76 -17.57 -10.51
N TRP A 87 0.10 -16.77 -9.67
CA TRP A 87 0.25 -16.83 -8.21
C TRP A 87 -1.06 -17.08 -7.49
N ARG A 88 -1.01 -17.88 -6.42
CA ARG A 88 -2.10 -18.01 -5.45
C ARG A 88 -1.65 -17.38 -4.14
N PRO A 89 -2.46 -16.50 -3.53
CA PRO A 89 -2.12 -15.90 -2.25
C PRO A 89 -1.79 -16.96 -1.19
N LYS A 90 -0.68 -16.75 -0.48
CA LYS A 90 -0.23 -17.64 0.61
C LYS A 90 -0.37 -16.94 1.96
N VAL A 91 -0.44 -17.72 3.04
CA VAL A 91 -0.39 -17.23 4.42
C VAL A 91 0.76 -17.89 5.15
N THR A 92 1.65 -17.07 5.71
CA THR A 92 2.75 -17.56 6.55
C THR A 92 2.76 -16.89 7.90
N LYS A 93 3.53 -17.44 8.83
CA LYS A 93 3.72 -16.93 10.17
C LYS A 93 5.20 -16.72 10.42
N VAL A 94 5.54 -15.62 11.07
CA VAL A 94 6.92 -15.30 11.43
C VAL A 94 7.01 -14.82 12.88
N SER A 95 8.13 -15.12 13.52
CA SER A 95 8.55 -14.45 14.75
C SER A 95 9.86 -13.75 14.49
N ALA A 96 9.85 -12.42 14.60
CA ALA A 96 11.08 -11.64 14.62
C ALA A 96 11.87 -11.91 15.92
N LEU A 97 11.17 -12.11 17.04
CA LEU A 97 11.78 -12.35 18.35
C LEU A 97 12.55 -13.68 18.39
N GLU A 98 11.90 -14.76 17.96
CA GLU A 98 12.49 -16.10 17.93
C GLU A 98 13.25 -16.39 16.63
N ARG A 99 13.23 -15.45 15.67
CA ARG A 99 13.80 -15.57 14.32
C ARG A 99 13.28 -16.76 13.51
N THR A 100 12.01 -17.11 13.69
CA THR A 100 11.36 -18.25 13.02
C THR A 100 10.49 -17.80 11.84
N GLY A 101 10.40 -18.63 10.79
CA GLY A 101 9.57 -18.36 9.60
C GLY A 101 10.16 -17.34 8.61
N ILE A 102 11.32 -16.76 8.95
CA ILE A 102 11.97 -15.67 8.21
C ILE A 102 12.54 -16.15 6.88
N SER A 103 13.24 -17.29 6.88
CA SER A 103 13.82 -17.88 5.66
C SER A 103 12.73 -18.38 4.73
N GLU A 104 11.68 -19.00 5.26
CA GLU A 104 10.54 -19.50 4.50
C GLU A 104 9.74 -18.36 3.88
N LEU A 105 9.60 -17.24 4.60
CA LEU A 105 9.01 -16.01 4.06
C LEU A 105 9.83 -15.51 2.86
N TRP A 106 11.16 -15.47 2.98
CA TRP A 106 12.03 -15.04 1.89
C TRP A 106 11.91 -15.93 0.65
N GLU A 107 11.94 -17.24 0.83
CA GLU A 107 11.74 -18.20 -0.27
C GLU A 107 10.38 -17.98 -0.96
N MET A 108 9.30 -17.81 -0.19
CA MET A 108 7.98 -17.50 -0.74
C MET A 108 7.94 -16.18 -1.52
N MET A 109 8.69 -15.16 -1.09
CA MET A 109 8.79 -13.89 -1.81
C MET A 109 9.53 -14.06 -3.15
N GLN A 110 10.58 -14.89 -3.19
CA GLN A 110 11.29 -15.19 -4.43
C GLN A 110 10.41 -15.99 -5.39
N ASP A 111 9.70 -17.02 -4.92
CA ASP A 111 8.74 -17.77 -5.72
C ASP A 111 7.69 -16.85 -6.35
N PHE A 112 7.16 -15.90 -5.57
CA PHE A 112 6.21 -14.91 -6.08
C PHE A 112 6.81 -14.07 -7.19
N ARG A 113 8.01 -13.53 -6.95
CA ARG A 113 8.70 -12.69 -7.92
C ARG A 113 8.95 -13.45 -9.21
N GLU A 114 9.47 -14.68 -9.14
CA GLU A 114 9.77 -15.49 -10.32
C GLU A 114 8.50 -15.85 -11.09
N SER A 115 7.48 -16.36 -10.40
CA SER A 115 6.21 -16.75 -11.04
C SER A 115 5.49 -15.58 -11.72
N THR A 116 5.51 -14.40 -11.10
CA THR A 116 4.86 -13.19 -11.66
C THR A 116 5.70 -12.46 -12.71
N LEU A 117 7.02 -12.60 -12.67
CA LEU A 117 7.91 -12.06 -13.68
C LEU A 117 7.83 -12.89 -14.97
N LEU A 118 7.87 -14.22 -14.85
CA LEU A 118 7.79 -15.14 -15.99
C LEU A 118 6.50 -14.97 -16.80
N CYS A 119 5.38 -14.64 -16.16
CA CYS A 119 4.12 -14.39 -16.84
C CYS A 119 3.90 -12.92 -17.26
N GLY A 120 4.87 -12.03 -17.00
CA GLY A 120 4.81 -10.60 -17.33
C GLY A 120 3.87 -9.77 -16.44
N GLU A 121 3.11 -10.38 -15.53
CA GLU A 121 2.16 -9.68 -14.66
C GLU A 121 2.85 -8.62 -13.78
N LEU A 122 4.07 -8.89 -13.30
CA LEU A 122 4.82 -7.96 -12.46
C LEU A 122 5.10 -6.63 -13.20
N LEU A 123 5.52 -6.72 -14.47
CA LEU A 123 5.82 -5.55 -15.30
C LEU A 123 4.55 -4.74 -15.59
N SER A 124 3.47 -5.42 -16.01
CA SER A 124 2.18 -4.75 -16.26
C SER A 124 1.55 -4.13 -15.01
N ARG A 125 1.76 -4.73 -13.82
CA ARG A 125 1.35 -4.11 -12.54
C ARG A 125 2.17 -2.85 -12.28
N ARG A 126 3.48 -2.89 -12.48
CA ARG A 126 4.38 -1.74 -12.28
C ARG A 126 4.03 -0.57 -13.19
N GLU A 127 3.75 -0.82 -14.47
CA GLU A 127 3.33 0.24 -15.41
C GLU A 127 2.02 0.91 -14.98
N ARG A 128 1.04 0.13 -14.53
CA ARG A 128 -0.22 0.68 -14.02
C ARG A 128 -0.01 1.50 -12.75
N GLN A 129 0.82 1.03 -11.84
CA GLN A 129 1.17 1.75 -10.62
C GLN A 129 1.88 3.07 -10.94
N LEU A 130 2.88 3.07 -11.83
CA LEU A 130 3.58 4.28 -12.26
C LEU A 130 2.62 5.33 -12.84
N LYS A 131 1.66 4.89 -13.70
CA LYS A 131 0.63 5.79 -14.24
C LYS A 131 -0.25 6.38 -13.14
N LEU A 132 -0.72 5.54 -12.21
CA LEU A 132 -1.54 6.00 -11.08
C LEU A 132 -0.78 6.99 -10.19
N TRP A 133 0.48 6.70 -9.92
CA TRP A 133 1.36 7.55 -9.11
C TRP A 133 1.61 8.89 -9.76
N LEU A 134 1.92 8.92 -11.07
CA LEU A 134 2.04 10.14 -11.82
C LEU A 134 0.78 11.00 -11.69
N TRP A 135 -0.40 10.42 -11.91
CA TRP A 135 -1.66 11.14 -11.81
C TRP A 135 -1.98 11.62 -10.40
N ASN A 136 -1.67 10.83 -9.38
CA ASN A 136 -1.85 11.26 -7.99
C ASN A 136 -0.90 12.42 -7.66
N HIS A 137 0.37 12.31 -8.03
CA HIS A 137 1.35 13.36 -7.80
C HIS A 137 0.96 14.67 -8.51
N ILE A 138 0.46 14.59 -9.74
CA ILE A 138 -0.09 15.74 -10.47
C ILE A 138 -1.28 16.33 -9.70
N ARG A 139 -2.24 15.49 -9.28
CA ARG A 139 -3.43 15.94 -8.54
C ARG A 139 -3.05 16.62 -7.23
N ASP A 140 -2.17 16.01 -6.44
CA ASP A 140 -1.75 16.52 -5.14
C ASP A 140 -1.01 17.87 -5.30
N HIS A 141 -0.21 18.01 -6.36
CA HIS A 141 0.46 19.27 -6.67
C HIS A 141 -0.52 20.36 -7.10
N ILE A 142 -1.49 20.02 -7.98
CA ILE A 142 -2.53 20.95 -8.42
C ILE A 142 -3.39 21.38 -7.22
N MET A 143 -3.87 20.43 -6.42
CA MET A 143 -4.69 20.71 -5.23
C MET A 143 -3.90 21.53 -4.20
N GLY A 144 -2.66 21.17 -3.93
CA GLY A 144 -1.80 21.93 -3.02
C GLY A 144 -1.53 23.36 -3.51
N ARG A 145 -1.41 23.59 -4.83
CA ARG A 145 -1.31 24.95 -5.39
C ARG A 145 -2.64 25.70 -5.26
N PHE A 146 -3.75 25.06 -5.61
CA PHE A 146 -5.10 25.62 -5.51
C PHE A 146 -5.40 26.08 -4.07
N GLU A 147 -5.22 25.22 -3.08
CA GLU A 147 -5.49 25.54 -1.66
C GLU A 147 -4.58 26.62 -1.08
N ARG A 148 -3.40 26.86 -1.67
CA ARG A 148 -2.49 27.92 -1.24
C ARG A 148 -2.90 29.30 -1.74
N GLN A 149 -3.74 29.41 -2.77
CA GLN A 149 -4.12 30.71 -3.32
C GLN A 149 -4.92 31.54 -2.30
N PRO A 150 -4.56 32.83 -2.07
CA PRO A 150 -5.25 33.68 -1.11
C PRO A 150 -6.77 33.79 -1.38
N LYS A 151 -7.17 33.85 -2.66
CA LYS A 151 -8.58 33.88 -3.09
C LYS A 151 -9.34 32.61 -2.69
N VAL A 152 -8.73 31.44 -2.86
CA VAL A 152 -9.33 30.15 -2.47
C VAL A 152 -9.51 30.12 -0.95
N LYS A 153 -8.46 30.48 -0.18
CA LYS A 153 -8.52 30.48 1.29
C LYS A 153 -9.61 31.39 1.85
N SER A 154 -9.90 32.52 1.22
CA SER A 154 -10.93 33.46 1.69
C SER A 154 -12.34 33.06 1.24
N MET A 155 -12.49 32.54 0.03
CA MET A 155 -13.81 32.28 -0.58
C MET A 155 -14.36 30.88 -0.30
N LEU A 156 -13.50 29.87 -0.18
CA LEU A 156 -13.93 28.48 -0.05
C LEU A 156 -14.84 28.25 1.17
N PRO A 157 -14.56 28.77 2.39
CA PRO A 157 -15.45 28.59 3.53
C PRO A 157 -16.85 29.21 3.33
N VAL A 158 -16.93 30.31 2.58
CA VAL A 158 -18.21 30.98 2.27
C VAL A 158 -19.02 30.12 1.28
N LEU A 159 -18.36 29.59 0.25
CA LEU A 159 -19.01 28.72 -0.73
C LEU A 159 -19.47 27.40 -0.11
N GLU A 160 -18.69 26.81 0.79
CA GLU A 160 -19.07 25.60 1.53
C GLU A 160 -20.36 25.82 2.36
N ASP A 161 -20.45 26.95 3.06
CA ASP A 161 -21.66 27.31 3.84
C ASP A 161 -22.89 27.50 2.93
N LEU A 162 -22.73 28.17 1.77
CA LEU A 162 -23.80 28.33 0.80
C LEU A 162 -24.28 27.00 0.20
N VAL A 163 -23.36 26.05 -0.03
CA VAL A 163 -23.68 24.71 -0.54
C VAL A 163 -24.42 23.90 0.52
N VAL A 164 -23.94 23.89 1.77
CA VAL A 164 -24.58 23.15 2.88
C VAL A 164 -25.99 23.68 3.16
N LYS A 165 -26.20 24.99 3.04
CA LYS A 165 -27.52 25.64 3.19
C LYS A 165 -28.43 25.46 1.96
N GLY A 166 -27.94 24.87 0.87
CA GLY A 166 -28.70 24.62 -0.34
C GLY A 166 -28.94 25.86 -1.20
N HIS A 167 -28.19 26.94 -0.99
CA HIS A 167 -28.30 28.17 -1.80
C HIS A 167 -27.61 28.05 -3.16
N VAL A 168 -26.59 27.20 -3.26
CA VAL A 168 -25.82 26.96 -4.50
C VAL A 168 -25.54 25.46 -4.61
N THR A 169 -25.49 24.91 -5.83
CA THR A 169 -25.12 23.51 -6.04
C THR A 169 -23.60 23.33 -5.92
N PRO A 170 -23.11 22.14 -5.50
CA PRO A 170 -21.67 21.87 -5.43
C PRO A 170 -20.94 22.10 -6.76
N GLY A 171 -21.57 21.73 -7.88
CA GLY A 171 -20.99 21.92 -9.22
C GLY A 171 -20.80 23.40 -9.55
N LEU A 172 -21.83 24.23 -9.32
CA LEU A 172 -21.75 25.66 -9.62
C LEU A 172 -20.74 26.38 -8.71
N ALA A 173 -20.69 26.01 -7.43
CA ALA A 173 -19.69 26.54 -6.50
C ALA A 173 -18.26 26.17 -6.91
N ALA A 174 -18.05 24.93 -7.38
CA ALA A 174 -16.75 24.49 -7.90
C ALA A 174 -16.34 25.24 -9.17
N ASP A 175 -17.24 25.35 -10.17
CA ASP A 175 -16.99 26.09 -11.40
C ASP A 175 -16.64 27.56 -11.12
N TYR A 176 -17.40 28.19 -10.22
CA TYR A 176 -17.15 29.56 -9.80
C TYR A 176 -15.76 29.70 -9.14
N MET A 177 -15.41 28.80 -8.22
CA MET A 177 -14.10 28.83 -7.56
C MET A 177 -12.94 28.62 -8.55
N LEU A 178 -13.10 27.71 -9.53
CA LEU A 178 -12.10 27.46 -10.57
C LEU A 178 -11.88 28.68 -11.48
N GLN A 179 -12.92 29.47 -11.74
CA GLN A 179 -12.79 30.71 -12.53
C GLN A 179 -12.04 31.83 -11.82
N GLN A 180 -11.91 31.79 -10.49
CA GLN A 180 -11.20 32.82 -9.71
C GLN A 180 -9.68 32.61 -9.65
N VAL A 181 -9.21 31.46 -10.12
CA VAL A 181 -7.88 30.91 -9.89
C VAL A 181 -7.19 30.75 -11.24
N ASP A 182 -6.15 31.54 -11.48
CA ASP A 182 -5.22 31.28 -12.58
C ASP A 182 -4.20 30.23 -12.12
N LEU A 183 -4.18 29.09 -12.79
CA LEU A 183 -3.25 27.98 -12.49
C LEU A 183 -1.93 28.09 -13.27
N VAL A 184 -1.75 29.15 -14.06
CA VAL A 184 -0.68 29.31 -15.05
C VAL A 184 0.56 30.06 -14.52
N ASP A 185 0.46 30.75 -13.38
CA ASP A 185 1.44 31.77 -12.97
C ASP A 185 2.82 31.27 -12.48
N ASP A 186 3.12 29.96 -12.48
CA ASP A 186 4.41 29.42 -11.98
C ASP A 186 4.97 28.28 -12.88
N LEU A 187 5.28 28.60 -14.15
CA LEU A 187 6.09 27.78 -15.06
C LEU A 187 7.34 28.55 -15.55
#